data_AF-A0A2I1CJR5-F1
#
_entry.id   AF-A0A2I1CJR5-F1
#
_cell.length_a   1.000
_cell.length_b   1.000
_cell.length_c   1.000
_cell.angle_alpha   90.00
_cell.angle_beta   90.00
_cell.angle_gamma   90.00
#
_symmetry.space_group_name_H-M   'P 1'
#
loop_
_entity.id
_entity.type
_entity.pdbx_description
1 polymer ?
#
loop_
_entity_poly.entity_id
_entity_poly.type
_entity_poly.pdbx_seq_one_letter_code
_entity_poly.pdbx_strand_id
1 'polypeptide(L)'
;MTWSRESNHGDGGEWTLPAPPELSPDMVTVQTIRLSRVPRANLSAKDARYYSARINYRLGRSYTSIMFTLYTNSVFIAAPLCWGSHKIDPRAAGHYTFMVQGIEELARISKKGDAAARMVILIINSTGGPASKVFACVWCCHTGTNAMIWRLEGDKCCFKCVLMVASTDDLGAGVLIACQTFASLYSQ
;
A
#
# COMPACT_ATOMS: atom_id res chain seq x y z
N MET A 1 21.03 20.46 25.47
CA MET A 1 19.98 21.02 26.35
C MET A 1 19.51 19.90 27.25
N THR A 2 19.72 20.08 28.55
CA THR A 2 19.52 19.14 29.64
C THR A 2 18.04 18.92 29.92
N TRP A 3 17.61 17.65 29.98
CA TRP A 3 16.35 17.25 30.59
C TRP A 3 16.66 16.72 31.99
N SER A 4 16.18 17.41 33.01
CA SER A 4 16.11 16.88 34.37
C SER A 4 14.70 17.11 34.89
N ARG A 5 13.94 16.03 35.05
CA ARG A 5 12.92 15.90 36.10
C ARG A 5 12.64 14.42 36.34
N GLU A 6 13.19 13.90 37.44
CA GLU A 6 12.69 12.67 38.04
C GLU A 6 11.36 12.95 38.72
N SER A 7 10.37 12.12 38.42
CA SER A 7 9.26 11.80 39.32
C SER A 7 8.85 10.35 39.06
N ASN A 8 9.24 9.48 39.98
CA ASN A 8 8.82 8.08 40.04
C ASN A 8 7.43 8.00 40.69
N HIS A 9 6.42 7.56 39.94
CA HIS A 9 5.54 6.43 40.29
C HIS A 9 4.63 6.11 39.10
N GLY A 10 4.59 4.81 38.75
CA GLY A 10 4.19 4.27 37.44
C GLY A 10 2.95 4.86 36.80
N ASP A 11 3.13 5.40 35.60
CA ASP A 11 2.02 5.89 34.79
C ASP A 11 2.00 5.15 33.45
N GLY A 12 0.84 4.63 33.10
CA GLY A 12 0.63 3.88 31.86
C GLY A 12 0.91 4.77 30.67
N GLY A 13 1.70 4.27 29.71
CA GLY A 13 1.97 5.01 28.49
C GLY A 13 0.67 5.57 27.89
N GLU A 14 0.72 6.84 27.48
CA GLU A 14 -0.43 7.51 26.91
C GLU A 14 -0.89 6.81 25.63
N TRP A 15 -2.17 6.45 25.55
CA TRP A 15 -2.78 5.84 24.36
C TRP A 15 -2.60 6.74 23.14
N THR A 16 -1.86 6.28 22.13
CA THR A 16 -1.53 7.08 20.95
C THR A 16 -2.52 6.85 19.80
N LEU A 17 -2.82 7.92 19.05
CA LEU A 17 -3.50 7.83 17.77
C LEU A 17 -2.43 7.70 16.68
N PRO A 18 -2.42 6.62 15.87
CA PRO A 18 -1.47 6.54 14.78
C PRO A 18 -1.79 7.61 13.74
N ALA A 19 -0.75 8.28 13.25
CA ALA A 19 -0.89 9.31 12.22
C ALA A 19 -0.81 8.67 10.83
N PRO A 20 -1.79 8.94 9.94
CA PRO A 20 -1.73 8.47 8.57
C PRO A 20 -0.58 9.15 7.79
N PRO A 21 -0.14 8.56 6.67
CA PRO A 21 0.89 9.17 5.85
C PRO A 21 0.43 10.54 5.33
N GLU A 22 1.37 11.49 5.27
CA GLU A 22 1.15 12.78 4.60
C GLU A 22 0.88 12.56 3.10
N LEU A 23 0.24 13.53 2.45
CA LEU A 23 -0.10 13.39 1.04
C LEU A 23 1.17 13.31 0.16
N SER A 24 1.25 12.26 -0.66
CA SER A 24 2.32 12.12 -1.65
C SER A 24 2.29 13.29 -2.65
N PRO A 25 3.44 13.97 -2.86
CA PRO A 25 3.56 15.11 -3.77
C PRO A 25 3.85 14.69 -5.23
N ASP A 26 4.15 13.41 -5.49
CA ASP A 26 4.48 12.93 -6.83
C ASP A 26 3.22 12.39 -7.53
N MET A 27 3.06 12.73 -8.80
CA MET A 27 1.93 12.35 -9.62
C MET A 27 2.33 11.24 -10.59
N VAL A 28 1.46 10.25 -10.75
CA VAL A 28 1.67 9.18 -11.73
C VAL A 28 0.88 9.46 -13.01
N THR A 29 1.51 9.19 -14.15
CA THR A 29 0.83 9.09 -15.44
C THR A 29 1.08 7.72 -16.06
N VAL A 30 0.02 7.05 -16.50
CA VAL A 30 0.14 5.83 -17.33
C VAL A 30 0.57 6.26 -18.73
N GLN A 31 1.66 5.71 -19.23
CA GLN A 31 2.13 6.00 -20.59
C GLN A 31 1.61 4.97 -21.60
N THR A 32 1.88 3.69 -21.36
CA THR A 32 1.52 2.63 -22.32
C THR A 32 1.18 1.34 -21.60
N ILE A 33 0.24 0.59 -22.16
CA ILE A 33 -0.11 -0.77 -21.74
C ILE A 33 0.15 -1.70 -22.93
N ARG A 34 0.91 -2.77 -22.70
CA ARG A 34 1.25 -3.77 -23.72
C ARG A 34 0.81 -5.15 -23.25
N LEU A 35 0.06 -5.85 -24.09
CA LEU A 35 -0.32 -7.24 -23.87
C LEU A 35 0.48 -8.13 -24.81
N SER A 36 1.08 -9.18 -24.28
CA SER A 36 1.84 -10.17 -25.04
C SER A 36 1.30 -11.56 -24.75
N ARG A 37 0.97 -12.31 -25.80
CA ARG A 37 0.50 -13.69 -25.67
C ARG A 37 1.62 -14.56 -25.11
N VAL A 38 1.33 -15.32 -24.05
CA VAL A 38 2.31 -16.23 -23.44
C VAL A 38 2.20 -17.60 -24.12
N PRO A 39 3.32 -18.24 -24.52
CA PRO A 39 3.31 -19.59 -25.05
C PRO A 39 2.74 -20.58 -24.03
N ARG A 40 1.99 -21.61 -24.47
CA ARG A 40 1.49 -22.67 -23.60
C ARG A 40 2.66 -23.44 -22.99
N ALA A 41 2.98 -23.17 -21.73
CA ALA A 41 3.80 -24.06 -20.92
C ALA A 41 2.88 -24.76 -19.91
N ASN A 42 2.47 -25.99 -20.19
CA ASN A 42 1.92 -26.96 -19.23
C ASN A 42 0.73 -26.53 -18.35
N LEU A 43 -0.15 -25.64 -18.81
CA LEU A 43 -1.36 -25.27 -18.07
C LEU A 43 -2.58 -26.06 -18.59
N SER A 44 -3.11 -26.93 -17.74
CA SER A 44 -4.18 -27.92 -17.99
C SER A 44 -5.59 -27.30 -18.12
N ALA A 45 -5.75 -26.16 -18.80
CA ALA A 45 -7.05 -25.62 -19.18
C ALA A 45 -7.11 -25.56 -20.70
N LYS A 46 -7.86 -26.49 -21.31
CA LYS A 46 -7.79 -26.81 -22.74
C LYS A 46 -8.09 -25.66 -23.71
N ASP A 47 -8.55 -24.49 -23.25
CA ASP A 47 -8.88 -23.34 -24.11
C ASP A 47 -8.53 -21.93 -23.57
N ALA A 48 -7.87 -21.82 -22.41
CA ALA A 48 -7.53 -20.50 -21.86
C ALA A 48 -6.37 -19.85 -22.63
N ARG A 49 -6.59 -18.62 -23.13
CA ARG A 49 -5.54 -17.77 -23.72
C ARG A 49 -4.85 -16.99 -22.60
N TYR A 50 -3.55 -17.18 -22.44
CA TYR A 50 -2.75 -16.48 -21.44
C TYR A 50 -2.04 -15.27 -22.05
N TYR A 51 -2.12 -14.14 -21.36
CA TYR A 51 -1.46 -12.89 -21.72
C TYR A 51 -0.62 -12.41 -20.54
N SER A 52 0.55 -11.85 -20.85
CA SER A 52 1.33 -11.05 -19.92
C SER A 52 1.10 -9.59 -20.23
N ALA A 53 0.79 -8.80 -19.21
CA ALA A 53 0.58 -7.37 -19.31
C ALA A 53 1.83 -6.63 -18.81
N ARG A 54 2.29 -5.65 -19.58
CA ARG A 54 3.33 -4.70 -19.19
C ARG A 54 2.77 -3.30 -19.22
N ILE A 55 3.01 -2.54 -18.15
CA ILE A 55 2.47 -1.19 -18.00
C ILE A 55 3.64 -0.25 -17.71
N ASN A 56 3.75 0.80 -18.51
CA ASN A 56 4.74 1.85 -18.36
C ASN A 56 4.11 3.07 -17.70
N TYR A 57 4.82 3.63 -16.74
CA TYR A 57 4.45 4.80 -15.98
C TYR A 57 5.52 5.87 -16.06
N ARG A 58 5.09 7.12 -15.90
CA ARG A 58 5.95 8.28 -15.67
C ARG A 58 5.54 8.93 -14.36
N LEU A 59 6.52 9.17 -13.50
CA LEU A 59 6.38 9.93 -12.27
C LEU A 59 6.74 11.39 -12.56
N GLY A 60 5.87 12.31 -12.15
CA GLY A 60 5.94 13.72 -12.52
C GLY A 60 7.07 14.46 -11.82
N ARG A 61 7.19 14.30 -10.51
CA ARG A 61 8.14 15.04 -9.66
C ARG A 61 9.53 14.43 -9.68
N SER A 62 9.62 13.10 -9.62
CA SER A 62 10.90 12.38 -9.69
C SER A 62 11.43 12.19 -11.12
N TYR A 63 10.67 12.62 -12.14
CA TYR A 63 11.00 12.48 -13.57
C TYR A 63 11.40 11.05 -13.98
N THR A 64 10.91 10.05 -13.25
CA THR A 64 11.30 8.66 -13.42
C THR A 64 10.28 7.93 -14.29
N SER A 65 10.78 7.11 -15.23
CA SER A 65 9.94 6.20 -16.01
C SER A 65 10.15 4.77 -15.52
N ILE A 66 9.07 4.03 -15.32
CA ILE A 66 9.13 2.65 -14.85
C ILE A 66 8.17 1.75 -15.59
N MET A 67 8.60 0.51 -15.81
CA MET A 67 7.81 -0.55 -16.41
C MET A 67 7.56 -1.64 -15.38
N PHE A 68 6.30 -2.00 -15.17
CA PHE A 68 5.93 -3.19 -14.44
C PHE A 68 5.40 -4.27 -15.37
N THR A 69 5.74 -5.51 -15.07
CA THR A 69 5.11 -6.69 -15.69
C THR A 69 4.20 -7.34 -14.65
N LEU A 70 2.94 -7.58 -14.98
CA LEU A 70 2.01 -8.28 -14.10
C LEU A 70 2.36 -9.78 -14.14
N TYR A 71 3.03 -10.26 -13.09
CA TYR A 71 3.39 -11.68 -12.96
C TYR A 71 2.30 -12.48 -12.24
N THR A 72 1.53 -11.82 -11.36
CA THR A 72 0.48 -12.44 -10.56
C THR A 72 -0.84 -11.65 -10.65
N ASN A 73 -1.92 -12.32 -10.26
CA ASN A 73 -3.22 -11.67 -10.02
C ASN A 73 -3.36 -11.43 -8.52
N SER A 74 -2.85 -10.30 -8.04
CA SER A 74 -2.98 -9.93 -6.63
C SER A 74 -4.43 -9.61 -6.25
N VAL A 75 -4.80 -9.93 -5.02
CA VAL A 75 -6.12 -9.64 -4.46
C VAL A 75 -6.09 -8.31 -3.72
N PHE A 76 -7.10 -7.48 -3.96
CA PHE A 76 -7.25 -6.17 -3.33
C PHE A 76 -8.53 -6.12 -2.50
N ILE A 77 -8.39 -5.80 -1.22
CA ILE A 77 -9.48 -5.86 -0.26
C ILE A 77 -9.76 -4.45 0.25
N ALA A 78 -11.00 -3.99 0.11
CA ALA A 78 -11.39 -2.67 0.61
C ALA A 78 -11.39 -2.65 2.14
N ALA A 79 -11.05 -1.51 2.74
CA ALA A 79 -11.05 -1.38 4.18
C ALA A 79 -12.44 -1.62 4.79
N PRO A 80 -12.56 -2.43 5.86
CA PRO A 80 -13.84 -2.68 6.50
C PRO A 80 -14.29 -1.42 7.23
N LEU A 81 -15.59 -1.31 7.47
CA LEU A 81 -16.13 -0.21 8.24
C LEU A 81 -15.73 -0.34 9.71
N CYS A 82 -15.37 0.78 10.35
CA CYS A 82 -15.39 0.88 11.81
C CYS A 82 -16.10 2.18 12.21
N TRP A 83 -16.31 2.39 13.51
CA TRP A 83 -16.95 3.59 14.02
C TRP A 83 -16.04 4.29 15.02
N GLY A 84 -15.73 5.56 14.77
CA GLY A 84 -14.90 6.39 15.64
C GLY A 84 -13.38 6.21 15.46
N SER A 85 -12.62 6.90 16.30
CA SER A 85 -11.16 6.90 16.30
C SER A 85 -10.63 5.95 17.38
N HIS A 86 -9.97 4.87 16.95
CA HIS A 86 -9.40 3.90 17.87
C HIS A 86 -7.93 4.19 18.17
N LYS A 87 -7.55 4.05 19.44
CA LYS A 87 -6.18 4.29 19.93
C LYS A 87 -5.38 2.99 20.09
N ILE A 88 -4.07 3.07 19.98
CA ILE A 88 -3.15 1.95 20.19
C ILE A 88 -2.67 1.98 21.65
N ASP A 89 -2.71 0.82 22.31
CA ASP A 89 -2.06 0.64 23.60
C ASP A 89 -0.54 0.71 23.36
N PRO A 90 0.21 1.59 24.04
CA PRO A 90 1.66 1.67 23.87
C PRO A 90 2.38 0.34 24.12
N ARG A 91 1.83 -0.52 24.98
CA ARG A 91 2.37 -1.88 25.22
C ARG A 91 2.18 -2.79 24.01
N ALA A 92 1.17 -2.53 23.18
CA ALA A 92 0.89 -3.27 21.96
C ALA A 92 1.48 -2.60 20.70
N ALA A 93 2.02 -1.38 20.79
CA ALA A 93 2.46 -0.58 19.64
C ALA A 93 3.50 -1.28 18.75
N GLY A 94 4.33 -2.16 19.33
CA GLY A 94 5.30 -2.96 18.57
C GLY A 94 4.67 -3.88 17.50
N HIS A 95 3.42 -4.34 17.73
CA HIS A 95 2.65 -5.15 16.78
C HIS A 95 2.12 -4.35 15.59
N TYR A 96 2.26 -3.03 15.61
CA TYR A 96 1.80 -2.12 14.56
C TYR A 96 2.96 -1.38 13.92
N THR A 97 4.17 -1.93 13.96
CA THR A 97 5.30 -1.30 13.29
C THR A 97 5.06 -1.29 11.78
N PHE A 98 5.19 -0.13 11.15
CA PHE A 98 4.94 -0.03 9.71
C PHE A 98 6.00 0.82 9.04
N MET A 99 6.15 0.60 7.74
CA MET A 99 7.00 1.41 6.88
C MET A 99 6.12 2.11 5.86
N VAL A 100 6.25 3.42 5.73
CA VAL A 100 5.61 4.17 4.66
C VAL A 100 6.57 4.27 3.48
N GLN A 101 6.09 3.92 2.29
CA GLN A 101 6.81 4.09 1.03
C GLN A 101 5.95 4.91 0.07
N GLY A 102 6.55 5.93 -0.53
CA GLY A 102 5.97 6.64 -1.66
C GLY A 102 6.10 5.81 -2.93
N ILE A 103 5.41 6.28 -3.98
CA ILE A 103 5.41 5.66 -5.31
C ILE A 103 6.80 5.70 -5.97
N GLU A 104 7.60 6.71 -5.63
CA GLU A 104 8.96 6.93 -6.09
C GLU A 104 9.95 5.94 -5.48
N GLU A 105 9.75 5.52 -4.23
CA GLU A 105 10.54 4.46 -3.61
C GLU A 105 10.15 3.09 -4.16
N LEU A 106 8.85 2.85 -4.40
CA LEU A 106 8.41 1.61 -5.06
C LEU A 106 9.03 1.42 -6.43
N ALA A 107 9.31 2.52 -7.14
CA ALA A 107 9.99 2.46 -8.43
C ALA A 107 11.43 1.93 -8.33
N ARG A 108 12.04 1.99 -7.15
CA ARG A 108 13.40 1.50 -6.88
C ARG A 108 13.41 0.07 -6.34
N ILE A 109 12.29 -0.43 -5.82
CA ILE A 109 12.17 -1.76 -5.22
C ILE A 109 11.71 -2.75 -6.29
N SER A 110 12.68 -3.48 -6.88
CA SER A 110 12.44 -4.35 -8.04
C SER A 110 12.20 -5.83 -7.73
N LYS A 111 12.35 -6.29 -6.48
CA LYS A 111 12.21 -7.73 -6.14
C LYS A 111 11.55 -7.98 -4.79
N LYS A 112 10.73 -9.03 -4.75
CA LYS A 112 10.22 -9.66 -3.54
C LYS A 112 11.39 -10.13 -2.67
N GLY A 113 11.48 -9.65 -1.43
CA GLY A 113 12.43 -10.16 -0.43
C GLY A 113 13.19 -9.10 0.38
N ASP A 114 13.42 -7.91 -0.16
CA ASP A 114 14.26 -6.90 0.54
C ASP A 114 13.53 -6.21 1.70
N ALA A 115 12.20 -6.03 1.62
CA ALA A 115 11.45 -5.25 2.61
C ALA A 115 10.87 -6.09 3.77
N ALA A 116 10.93 -7.43 3.70
CA ALA A 116 10.09 -8.32 4.51
C ALA A 116 10.85 -9.19 5.53
N ALA A 117 12.11 -8.87 5.84
CA ALA A 117 12.90 -9.78 6.66
C ALA A 117 12.62 -9.68 8.17
N ARG A 118 12.09 -8.57 8.73
CA ARG A 118 11.76 -8.46 10.17
C ARG A 118 10.66 -7.41 10.53
N MET A 119 9.89 -6.88 9.57
CA MET A 119 9.00 -5.71 9.77
C MET A 119 7.56 -5.91 9.26
N VAL A 120 6.62 -5.19 9.90
CA VAL A 120 5.27 -5.65 10.26
C VAL A 120 4.14 -5.24 9.29
N ILE A 121 4.14 -4.04 8.68
CA ILE A 121 3.17 -3.66 7.62
C ILE A 121 3.83 -2.67 6.64
N LEU A 122 3.73 -2.88 5.33
CA LEU A 122 4.14 -1.91 4.30
C LEU A 122 2.96 -1.02 3.91
N ILE A 123 3.06 0.29 4.16
CA ILE A 123 2.09 1.28 3.69
C ILE A 123 2.61 1.92 2.41
N ILE A 124 1.88 1.71 1.32
CA ILE A 124 2.09 2.39 0.05
C ILE A 124 1.29 3.69 0.06
N ASN A 125 1.99 4.82 0.11
CA ASN A 125 1.40 6.14 -0.02
C ASN A 125 1.11 6.47 -1.48
N SER A 126 -0.13 6.23 -1.89
CA SER A 126 -0.62 6.41 -3.26
C SER A 126 -1.59 7.58 -3.39
N THR A 127 -1.47 8.59 -2.52
CA THR A 127 -2.39 9.74 -2.51
C THR A 127 -2.06 10.83 -3.54
N GLY A 128 -0.97 10.67 -4.31
CA GLY A 128 -0.50 11.70 -5.26
C GLY A 128 -1.30 11.84 -6.56
N GLY A 129 -2.44 11.16 -6.69
CA GLY A 129 -3.32 11.29 -7.86
C GLY A 129 -4.13 10.02 -8.19
N PRO A 130 -5.10 10.12 -9.12
CA PRO A 130 -5.99 9.01 -9.46
C PRO A 130 -5.25 7.78 -10.01
N ALA A 131 -4.15 8.00 -10.74
CA ALA A 131 -3.33 6.90 -11.28
C ALA A 131 -2.40 6.26 -10.24
N SER A 132 -2.13 6.93 -9.11
CA SER A 132 -1.18 6.45 -8.09
C SER A 132 -1.70 5.19 -7.39
N LYS A 133 -3.02 5.09 -7.14
CA LYS A 133 -3.63 3.85 -6.65
C LYS A 133 -3.40 2.67 -7.61
N VAL A 134 -3.63 2.91 -8.91
CA VAL A 134 -3.45 1.87 -9.94
C VAL A 134 -1.99 1.45 -10.03
N PHE A 135 -1.06 2.40 -9.93
CA PHE A 135 0.37 2.12 -9.84
C PHE A 135 0.71 1.18 -8.68
N ALA A 136 0.20 1.46 -7.48
CA ALA A 136 0.40 0.62 -6.30
C ALA A 136 -0.17 -0.80 -6.50
N CYS A 137 -1.36 -0.92 -7.09
CA CYS A 137 -1.94 -2.23 -7.44
C CYS A 137 -1.06 -2.98 -8.44
N VAL A 138 -0.55 -2.29 -9.46
CA VAL A 138 0.32 -2.90 -10.47
C VAL A 138 1.66 -3.34 -9.88
N TRP A 139 2.23 -2.56 -8.97
CA TRP A 139 3.41 -2.97 -8.20
C TRP A 139 3.12 -4.25 -7.40
N CYS A 140 1.97 -4.34 -6.74
CA CYS A 140 1.56 -5.54 -6.01
C CYS A 140 1.46 -6.79 -6.91
N CYS A 141 0.87 -6.65 -8.11
CA CYS A 141 0.81 -7.72 -9.11
C CYS A 141 2.18 -8.06 -9.73
N HIS A 142 3.13 -7.12 -9.69
CA HIS A 142 4.50 -7.35 -10.11
C HIS A 142 5.29 -8.12 -9.03
N THR A 143 5.09 -7.80 -7.75
CA THR A 143 5.83 -8.41 -6.64
C THR A 143 5.15 -9.66 -6.07
N GLY A 144 3.90 -9.94 -6.45
CA GLY A 144 3.14 -11.08 -5.94
C GLY A 144 2.59 -10.88 -4.55
N THR A 145 2.23 -9.64 -4.19
CA THR A 145 1.68 -9.28 -2.88
C THR A 145 0.19 -8.95 -2.99
N ASN A 146 -0.62 -9.43 -2.07
CA ASN A 146 -1.99 -8.94 -1.89
C ASN A 146 -1.95 -7.62 -1.12
N ALA A 147 -3.01 -6.82 -1.20
CA ALA A 147 -3.03 -5.54 -0.48
C ALA A 147 -4.42 -5.13 -0.03
N MET A 148 -4.45 -4.38 1.07
CA MET A 148 -5.63 -3.69 1.55
C MET A 148 -5.69 -2.29 0.93
N ILE A 149 -6.87 -1.83 0.51
CA ILE A 149 -7.07 -0.48 -0.02
C ILE A 149 -7.79 0.34 1.04
N TRP A 150 -7.20 1.47 1.39
CA TRP A 150 -7.75 2.44 2.33
C TRP A 150 -7.82 3.82 1.69
N ARG A 151 -9.01 4.42 1.74
CA ARG A 151 -9.23 5.79 1.30
C ARG A 151 -9.14 6.71 2.52
N LEU A 152 -8.23 7.69 2.48
CA LEU A 152 -8.10 8.67 3.56
C LEU A 152 -9.41 9.47 3.75
N GLU A 153 -10.13 9.70 2.64
CA GLU A 153 -11.41 10.38 2.62
C GLU A 153 -12.51 9.44 2.11
N GLY A 154 -13.63 9.41 2.83
CA GLY A 154 -14.83 8.67 2.46
C GLY A 154 -14.94 7.26 3.03
N ASP A 155 -13.83 6.62 3.44
CA ASP A 155 -13.89 5.35 4.18
C ASP A 155 -14.22 5.61 5.65
N LYS A 156 -15.08 4.76 6.23
CA LYS A 156 -15.39 4.79 7.67
C LYS A 156 -14.34 4.05 8.51
N CYS A 157 -13.29 3.49 7.89
CA CYS A 157 -12.23 2.79 8.60
C CYS A 157 -11.20 3.79 9.14
N CYS A 158 -10.92 3.74 10.44
CA CYS A 158 -9.85 4.52 11.05
C CYS A 158 -8.48 3.88 10.78
N PHE A 159 -7.41 4.69 10.87
CA PHE A 159 -6.07 4.24 10.52
C PHE A 159 -5.58 3.05 11.36
N LYS A 160 -5.90 3.00 12.67
CA LYS A 160 -5.56 1.83 13.50
C LYS A 160 -6.21 0.54 12.98
N CYS A 161 -7.51 0.57 12.67
CA CYS A 161 -8.24 -0.63 12.25
C CYS A 161 -7.72 -1.17 10.92
N VAL A 162 -7.35 -0.28 10.01
CA VAL A 162 -6.81 -0.71 8.73
C VAL A 162 -5.38 -1.25 8.86
N LEU A 163 -4.58 -0.73 9.80
CA LEU A 163 -3.29 -1.32 10.16
C LEU A 163 -3.45 -2.73 10.73
N MET A 164 -4.38 -2.94 11.66
CA MET A 164 -4.67 -4.28 12.20
C MET A 164 -4.94 -5.28 11.09
N VAL A 165 -5.92 -4.98 10.24
CA VAL A 165 -6.37 -5.93 9.22
C VAL A 165 -5.30 -6.16 8.15
N ALA A 166 -4.47 -5.15 7.85
CA ALA A 166 -3.34 -5.29 6.94
C ALA A 166 -2.17 -6.09 7.54
N SER A 167 -2.12 -6.25 8.87
CA SER A 167 -1.10 -7.02 9.58
C SER A 167 -1.06 -8.48 9.11
N THR A 168 0.12 -9.08 9.25
CA THR A 168 0.34 -10.49 8.93
C THR A 168 -0.45 -11.45 9.80
N ASP A 169 -0.86 -11.01 11.00
CA ASP A 169 -1.56 -11.83 11.98
C ASP A 169 -3.06 -12.00 11.66
N ASP A 170 -3.64 -11.12 10.83
CA ASP A 170 -5.06 -11.15 10.44
C ASP A 170 -5.21 -11.64 8.99
N LEU A 171 -5.31 -10.71 8.03
CA LEU A 171 -5.56 -11.02 6.63
C LEU A 171 -4.30 -11.47 5.89
N GLY A 172 -3.13 -11.33 6.51
CA GLY A 172 -1.87 -11.77 5.94
C GLY A 172 -1.40 -10.94 4.74
N ALA A 173 -2.02 -9.79 4.45
CA ALA A 173 -1.71 -8.99 3.27
C ALA A 173 -0.32 -8.36 3.37
N GLY A 174 0.06 -7.87 4.56
CA GLY A 174 1.33 -7.20 4.83
C GLY A 174 1.51 -5.88 4.07
N VAL A 175 0.53 -5.48 3.26
CA VAL A 175 0.54 -4.26 2.43
C VAL A 175 -0.78 -3.51 2.56
N LEU A 176 -0.67 -2.22 2.84
CA LEU A 176 -1.75 -1.25 2.89
C LEU A 176 -1.53 -0.16 1.83
N ILE A 177 -2.44 -0.04 0.86
CA ILE A 177 -2.46 1.04 -0.13
C ILE A 177 -3.33 2.18 0.42
N ALA A 178 -2.68 3.26 0.84
CA ALA A 178 -3.35 4.49 1.26
C ALA A 178 -3.57 5.39 0.04
N CYS A 179 -4.82 5.78 -0.23
CA CYS A 179 -5.19 6.54 -1.44
C CYS A 179 -6.24 7.61 -1.13
N GLN A 180 -6.39 8.59 -2.01
CA GLN A 180 -7.48 9.56 -1.92
C GLN A 180 -8.66 9.13 -2.80
N THR A 181 -9.86 9.59 -2.44
CA THR A 181 -11.01 9.54 -3.34
C THR A 181 -10.87 10.70 -4.32
N PHE A 182 -10.55 10.38 -5.56
CA PHE A 182 -10.63 11.36 -6.64
C PHE A 182 -12.03 11.29 -7.23
N ALA A 183 -12.77 12.40 -7.24
CA ALA A 183 -13.98 12.50 -8.03
C ALA A 183 -13.62 12.15 -9.48
N SER A 184 -14.36 11.22 -10.08
CA SER A 184 -14.26 10.96 -11.50
C SER A 184 -14.54 12.27 -12.23
N LEU A 185 -13.54 12.80 -12.94
CA LEU A 185 -13.76 13.91 -13.89
C LEU A 185 -14.59 13.46 -15.11
N TYR A 186 -15.10 12.23 -15.13
CA TYR A 186 -16.17 11.81 -16.03
C TYR A 186 -17.53 12.02 -15.35
N SER A 187 -17.91 13.28 -15.16
CA SER A 187 -19.32 13.67 -15.23
C SER A 187 -19.51 14.24 -16.64
N GLN A 188 -20.08 13.43 -17.54
CA GLN A 188 -20.72 13.93 -18.75
C GLN A 188 -22.10 14.50 -18.39
#